data_AF-A0A8T4TTK5-F1
#
_entry.id   AF-A0A8T4TTK5-F1
#
_cell.length_a   1.000
_cell.length_b   1.000
_cell.length_c   1.000
_cell.angle_alpha   90.00
_cell.angle_beta   90.00
_cell.angle_gamma   90.00
#
_symmetry.space_group_name_H-M   'P 1'
#
loop_
_entity.id
_entity.type
_entity.pdbx_description
1 polymer ?
#
loop_
_entity_poly.entity_id
_entity_poly.type
_entity_poly.pdbx_seq_one_letter_code
_entity_poly.pdbx_strand_id
1 'polypeptide(L)'
;MLRLSYEDYERVMRTDKRICNPLGLKILPSKSTIQRAMKFLNFSLIRQFNNQLISCIIKRKLNIIIDSTGMRCIGRSIWYCIRIKKYTRKRDCNKIHLAVDADLLLILNFRITRWNRNDNPFLEKLLKPFKLLGIIFADKGYLSRKNFQFCMNRNGGLFCPFKKGSTANPKSNPAWKFAFNLYKKCNWIYMDIYHQRY
;
A
#
# COMPACT_ATOMS: atom_id res chain seq x y z
N MET A 1 -14.01 28.80 -29.14
CA MET A 1 -14.20 27.44 -28.58
C MET A 1 -14.73 27.59 -27.16
N LEU A 2 -16.02 27.37 -26.93
CA LEU A 2 -16.64 27.55 -25.61
C LEU A 2 -16.06 26.53 -24.63
N ARG A 3 -15.47 27.01 -23.52
CA ARG A 3 -15.02 26.17 -22.41
C ARG A 3 -16.27 25.58 -21.74
N LEU A 4 -16.57 24.32 -22.04
CA LEU A 4 -17.59 23.55 -21.33
C LEU A 4 -17.26 23.55 -19.83
N SER A 5 -18.26 23.84 -19.01
CA SER A 5 -18.14 23.74 -17.57
C SER A 5 -18.14 22.26 -17.14
N TYR A 6 -17.74 21.97 -15.90
CA TYR A 6 -17.82 20.61 -15.35
C TYR A 6 -19.24 20.05 -15.41
N GLU A 7 -20.26 20.90 -15.21
CA GLU A 7 -21.67 20.48 -15.26
C GLU A 7 -22.10 20.08 -16.67
N ASP A 8 -21.58 20.76 -17.70
CA ASP A 8 -21.86 20.40 -19.09
C ASP A 8 -21.26 19.03 -19.44
N TYR A 9 -20.03 18.75 -18.97
CA TYR A 9 -19.43 17.42 -19.09
C TYR A 9 -20.21 16.35 -18.33
N GLU A 10 -20.66 16.62 -17.10
CA GLU A 10 -21.47 15.68 -16.32
C GLU A 10 -22.79 15.35 -17.03
N ARG A 11 -23.44 16.36 -17.62
CA ARG A 11 -24.70 16.16 -18.36
C ARG A 11 -24.50 15.31 -19.61
N VAL A 12 -23.45 15.56 -20.39
CA VAL A 12 -23.13 14.79 -21.62
C VAL A 12 -22.73 13.35 -21.27
N MET A 13 -21.88 13.16 -20.27
CA MET A 13 -21.41 11.84 -19.86
C MET A 13 -22.53 10.97 -19.25
N ARG A 14 -23.51 11.58 -18.58
CA ARG A 14 -24.58 10.85 -17.86
C ARG A 14 -25.38 9.88 -18.71
N THR A 15 -25.52 10.16 -20.00
CA THR A 15 -26.29 9.37 -20.96
C THR A 15 -25.42 8.75 -22.05
N ASP A 16 -24.09 8.86 -21.94
CA ASP A 16 -23.18 8.32 -22.93
C ASP A 16 -23.26 6.78 -22.93
N LYS A 17 -23.83 6.24 -24.01
CA LYS A 17 -24.02 4.80 -24.21
C LYS A 17 -22.70 4.04 -24.16
N ARG A 18 -21.57 4.68 -24.51
CA ARG A 18 -20.23 4.06 -24.48
C ARG A 18 -19.83 3.68 -23.05
N ILE A 19 -20.30 4.42 -22.05
CA ILE A 19 -20.02 4.16 -20.63
C ILE A 19 -21.17 3.36 -20.00
N CYS A 20 -22.40 3.72 -20.33
CA CYS A 20 -23.61 3.10 -19.79
C CYS A 20 -23.74 1.61 -20.17
N ASN A 21 -23.47 1.24 -21.42
CA ASN A 21 -23.66 -0.13 -21.91
C ASN A 21 -22.73 -1.14 -21.22
N PRO A 22 -21.41 -0.92 -21.09
CA PRO A 22 -20.52 -1.84 -20.36
C PRO A 22 -20.89 -2.03 -18.89
N LEU A 23 -21.50 -1.01 -18.27
CA LEU A 23 -21.94 -1.06 -16.87
C LEU A 23 -23.37 -1.62 -16.71
N GLY A 24 -24.08 -1.90 -17.81
CA GLY A 24 -25.49 -2.32 -17.77
C GLY A 24 -26.43 -1.23 -17.21
N LEU A 25 -26.02 0.03 -17.28
CA LEU A 25 -26.77 1.16 -16.73
C LEU A 25 -27.52 1.90 -17.85
N LYS A 26 -28.73 2.38 -17.56
CA LYS A 26 -29.44 3.28 -18.48
C LYS A 26 -28.90 4.71 -18.40
N ILE A 27 -28.50 5.14 -17.19
CA ILE A 27 -28.02 6.48 -16.87
C ILE A 27 -26.96 6.36 -15.77
N LEU A 28 -25.89 7.14 -15.85
CA LEU A 28 -24.88 7.18 -14.80
C LEU A 28 -25.41 7.81 -13.50
N PRO A 29 -25.02 7.29 -12.33
CA PRO A 29 -25.41 7.88 -11.06
C PRO A 29 -24.86 9.31 -10.95
N SER A 30 -25.68 10.21 -10.38
CA SER A 30 -25.25 11.57 -10.07
C SER A 30 -24.15 11.57 -9.00
N LYS A 31 -23.41 12.67 -8.91
CA LYS A 31 -22.46 12.93 -7.81
C LYS A 31 -23.05 12.63 -6.43
N SER A 32 -24.28 13.07 -6.16
CA SER A 32 -24.96 12.86 -4.86
C SER A 32 -25.26 11.39 -4.58
N THR A 33 -25.56 10.60 -5.62
CA THR A 33 -25.77 9.16 -5.51
C THR A 33 -24.45 8.44 -5.24
N ILE A 34 -23.37 8.79 -5.95
CA ILE A 34 -22.02 8.24 -5.68
C ILE A 34 -21.59 8.58 -4.25
N GLN A 35 -21.77 9.81 -3.79
CA GLN A 35 -21.38 10.22 -2.44
C GLN A 35 -22.15 9.45 -1.35
N ARG A 36 -23.44 9.16 -1.56
CA ARG A 36 -24.22 8.29 -0.66
C ARG A 36 -23.69 6.86 -0.71
N ALA A 37 -23.40 6.34 -1.89
CA ALA A 37 -22.83 5.00 -2.09
C ALA A 37 -21.46 4.85 -1.38
N MET A 38 -20.61 5.88 -1.42
CA MET A 38 -19.31 5.89 -0.74
C MET A 38 -19.43 5.70 0.79
N LYS A 39 -20.57 6.01 1.41
CA LYS A 39 -20.80 5.72 2.84
C LYS A 39 -20.91 4.22 3.12
N PHE A 40 -21.36 3.43 2.14
CA PHE A 40 -21.46 1.97 2.24
C PHE A 40 -20.14 1.26 1.87
N LEU A 41 -19.27 1.92 1.09
CA LEU A 41 -17.93 1.43 0.75
C LEU A 41 -16.96 1.58 1.92
N ASN A 42 -17.11 0.73 2.93
CA ASN A 42 -16.18 0.67 4.04
C ASN A 42 -14.88 -0.08 3.65
N PHE A 43 -13.81 0.14 4.40
CA PHE A 43 -12.51 -0.51 4.15
C PHE A 43 -12.55 -2.04 4.28
N SER A 44 -13.51 -2.58 5.03
CA SER A 44 -13.67 -4.03 5.16
C SER A 44 -14.17 -4.64 3.86
N LEU A 45 -15.17 -4.03 3.25
CA LEU A 45 -15.76 -4.45 1.98
C LEU A 45 -14.72 -4.36 0.85
N ILE A 46 -13.99 -3.25 0.76
CA ILE A 46 -12.91 -3.08 -0.23
C ILE A 46 -11.87 -4.20 -0.08
N ARG A 47 -11.49 -4.53 1.17
CA ARG A 47 -10.53 -5.59 1.45
C ARG A 47 -11.06 -6.99 1.11
N GLN A 48 -12.34 -7.25 1.38
CA GLN A 48 -12.98 -8.53 1.01
C GLN A 48 -13.00 -8.70 -0.50
N PHE A 49 -13.43 -7.66 -1.23
CA PHE A 49 -13.42 -7.67 -2.69
C PHE A 49 -12.01 -7.91 -3.24
N ASN A 50 -11.02 -7.19 -2.71
CA ASN A 50 -9.63 -7.34 -3.11
C ASN A 50 -9.12 -8.77 -2.86
N ASN A 51 -9.43 -9.35 -1.69
CA ASN A 51 -9.03 -10.72 -1.35
C ASN A 51 -9.66 -11.75 -2.32
N GLN A 52 -10.93 -11.58 -2.67
CA GLN A 52 -11.59 -12.46 -3.64
C GLN A 52 -10.93 -12.36 -5.01
N LEU A 53 -10.70 -11.13 -5.50
CA LEU A 53 -10.04 -10.88 -6.78
C LEU A 53 -8.63 -11.51 -6.81
N ILE A 54 -7.84 -11.29 -5.77
CA ILE A 54 -6.50 -11.87 -5.64
C ILE A 54 -6.57 -13.40 -5.62
N SER A 55 -7.51 -13.98 -4.88
CA SER A 55 -7.62 -15.45 -4.78
C SER A 55 -7.99 -16.12 -6.10
N CYS A 56 -8.72 -15.41 -6.97
CA CYS A 56 -9.05 -15.89 -8.31
C CYS A 56 -7.84 -15.82 -9.26
N ILE A 57 -7.03 -14.76 -9.15
CA ILE A 57 -5.93 -14.48 -10.08
C ILE A 57 -4.64 -15.21 -9.67
N ILE A 58 -4.33 -15.23 -8.37
CA ILE A 58 -3.03 -15.69 -7.86
C ILE A 58 -3.19 -17.02 -7.13
N LYS A 59 -2.59 -18.07 -7.69
CA LYS A 59 -2.51 -19.43 -7.10
C LYS A 59 -1.10 -19.90 -6.78
N ARG A 60 -0.11 -19.00 -6.88
CA ARG A 60 1.32 -19.28 -6.76
C ARG A 60 1.93 -18.63 -5.52
N LYS A 61 3.22 -18.92 -5.29
CA LYS A 61 4.05 -18.23 -4.30
C LYS A 61 4.18 -16.74 -4.67
N LEU A 62 3.99 -15.86 -3.68
CA LEU A 62 3.91 -14.41 -3.89
C LEU A 62 5.25 -13.70 -3.70
N ASN A 63 5.72 -13.01 -4.73
CA ASN A 63 6.79 -12.01 -4.60
C ASN A 63 6.16 -10.66 -4.28
N ILE A 64 6.60 -10.00 -3.22
CA ILE A 64 5.86 -8.85 -2.65
C ILE A 64 6.77 -7.65 -2.47
N ILE A 65 6.36 -6.50 -3.01
CA ILE A 65 6.96 -5.21 -2.75
C ILE A 65 6.15 -4.51 -1.64
N ILE A 66 6.84 -4.08 -0.59
CA ILE A 66 6.25 -3.36 0.52
C ILE A 66 6.82 -1.95 0.56
N ASP A 67 5.90 -0.99 0.54
CA ASP A 67 6.23 0.42 0.63
C ASP A 67 5.28 1.18 1.56
N SER A 68 5.72 2.35 2.02
CA SER A 68 4.82 3.28 2.69
C SER A 68 4.88 4.66 2.08
N THR A 69 3.72 5.18 1.67
CA THR A 69 3.58 6.51 1.09
C THR A 69 2.74 7.41 2.00
N GLY A 70 3.14 8.68 2.13
CA GLY A 70 2.35 9.70 2.82
C GLY A 70 1.25 10.26 1.92
N MET A 71 -0.01 10.15 2.35
CA MET A 71 -1.14 10.80 1.71
C MET A 71 -1.58 12.01 2.53
N ARG A 72 -1.55 13.19 1.91
CA ARG A 72 -2.02 14.43 2.55
C ARG A 72 -3.55 14.50 2.48
N CYS A 73 -4.20 14.63 3.64
CA CYS A 73 -5.64 14.84 3.69
C CYS A 73 -5.91 16.34 3.74
N ILE A 74 -6.34 16.94 2.62
CA ILE A 74 -6.79 18.34 2.60
C ILE A 74 -8.25 18.34 3.06
N GLY A 75 -8.48 18.38 4.37
CA GLY A 75 -9.83 18.35 4.96
C GLY A 75 -10.48 19.72 5.15
N ARG A 76 -9.71 20.81 5.12
CA ARG A 76 -10.22 22.18 5.27
C ARG A 76 -9.62 23.05 4.17
N SER A 77 -10.42 23.94 3.58
CA SER A 77 -9.86 24.95 2.69
C SER A 77 -8.89 25.82 3.49
N ILE A 78 -7.76 26.18 2.88
CA ILE A 78 -6.79 27.09 3.48
C ILE A 78 -7.50 28.38 3.92
N TRP A 79 -8.44 28.85 3.10
CA TRP A 79 -9.33 29.98 3.39
C TRP A 79 -10.19 29.81 4.64
N TYR A 80 -10.72 28.61 4.90
CA TYR A 80 -11.47 28.33 6.12
C TYR A 80 -10.57 28.40 7.35
N CYS A 81 -9.36 27.80 7.30
CA CYS A 81 -8.39 27.86 8.40
C CYS A 81 -7.92 29.30 8.70
N ILE A 82 -7.70 30.10 7.65
CA ILE A 82 -7.36 31.53 7.77
C ILE A 82 -8.51 32.29 8.45
N ARG A 83 -9.76 32.07 8.02
CA ARG A 83 -10.95 32.75 8.55
C ARG A 83 -11.16 32.50 10.05
N ILE A 84 -10.93 31.26 10.51
CA ILE A 84 -11.07 30.90 11.93
C ILE A 84 -9.81 31.18 12.76
N LYS A 85 -8.81 31.89 12.20
CA LYS A 85 -7.51 32.21 12.83
C LYS A 85 -6.80 31.00 13.46
N LYS A 86 -7.04 29.80 12.94
CA LYS A 86 -6.50 28.56 13.52
C LYS A 86 -5.23 28.16 12.77
N TYR A 87 -4.08 28.36 13.41
CA TYR A 87 -2.80 27.88 12.92
C TYR A 87 -2.85 26.35 12.82
N THR A 88 -2.77 25.82 11.59
CA THR A 88 -2.75 24.38 11.37
C THR A 88 -1.33 23.87 11.62
N ARG A 89 -1.01 23.55 12.88
CA ARG A 89 0.27 22.92 13.25
C ARG A 89 0.29 21.48 12.72
N LYS A 90 1.30 21.17 11.88
CA LYS A 90 1.53 19.91 11.15
C LYS A 90 0.39 19.53 10.20
N ARG A 91 0.76 19.35 8.92
CA ARG A 91 -0.13 18.89 7.85
C ARG A 91 -0.76 17.55 8.29
N ASP A 92 -2.09 17.48 8.30
CA ASP A 92 -2.84 16.23 8.54
C ASP A 92 -2.52 15.25 7.40
N CYS A 93 -1.46 14.46 7.59
CA CYS A 93 -1.05 13.40 6.68
C CYS A 93 -1.37 12.05 7.30
N ASN A 94 -1.90 11.16 6.48
CA ASN A 94 -1.96 9.74 6.79
C ASN A 94 -0.83 9.03 6.04
N LYS A 95 -0.38 7.91 6.57
CA LYS A 95 0.58 7.03 5.91
C LYS A 95 -0.17 5.80 5.42
N ILE A 96 0.03 5.45 4.17
CA ILE A 96 -0.54 4.26 3.55
C ILE A 96 0.61 3.28 3.36
N HIS A 97 0.51 2.12 3.99
CA HIS A 97 1.41 1.00 3.77
C HIS A 97 0.76 0.09 2.75
N LEU A 98 1.48 -0.22 1.68
CA LEU A 98 1.02 -1.05 0.58
C LEU A 98 1.89 -2.31 0.50
N ALA A 99 1.25 -3.45 0.25
CA ALA A 99 1.87 -4.67 -0.21
C ALA A 99 1.36 -4.93 -1.62
N VAL A 100 2.28 -5.04 -2.57
CA VAL A 100 2.00 -5.15 -4.00
C VAL A 100 2.68 -6.40 -4.53
N ASP A 101 2.04 -7.12 -5.44
CA ASP A 101 2.66 -8.25 -6.15
C ASP A 101 3.76 -7.72 -7.08
N ALA A 102 4.96 -8.27 -7.01
CA ALA A 102 6.09 -7.78 -7.79
C ALA A 102 5.92 -8.03 -9.30
N ASP A 103 5.19 -9.07 -9.68
CA ASP A 103 5.10 -9.50 -11.08
C ASP A 103 3.88 -8.90 -11.80
N LEU A 104 2.72 -8.84 -11.12
CA LEU A 104 1.46 -8.33 -11.68
C LEU A 104 1.12 -6.91 -11.24
N LEU A 105 1.88 -6.34 -10.30
CA LEU A 105 1.65 -5.01 -9.71
C LEU A 105 0.27 -4.85 -9.04
N LEU A 106 -0.37 -5.96 -8.68
CA LEU A 106 -1.66 -5.96 -7.98
C LEU A 106 -1.48 -5.57 -6.51
N ILE A 107 -2.35 -4.71 -6.00
CA ILE A 107 -2.37 -4.36 -4.57
C ILE A 107 -2.88 -5.58 -3.79
N LEU A 108 -1.97 -6.28 -3.12
CA LEU A 108 -2.28 -7.46 -2.33
C LEU A 108 -2.97 -7.09 -1.02
N ASN A 109 -2.43 -6.10 -0.34
CA ASN A 109 -2.94 -5.65 0.95
C ASN A 109 -2.52 -4.21 1.21
N PHE A 110 -3.30 -3.48 2.00
CA PHE A 110 -2.99 -2.12 2.39
C PHE A 110 -3.38 -1.83 3.84
N ARG A 111 -2.76 -0.81 4.44
CA ARG A 111 -3.14 -0.30 5.74
C ARG A 111 -2.89 1.20 5.85
N ILE A 112 -3.84 1.91 6.42
CA ILE A 112 -3.74 3.36 6.65
C ILE A 112 -3.44 3.60 8.12
N THR A 113 -2.47 4.46 8.40
CA THR A 113 -2.01 4.81 9.74
C THR A 113 -1.80 6.31 9.84
N ARG A 114 -1.68 6.84 11.07
CA ARG A 114 -1.27 8.24 11.27
C ARG A 114 0.19 8.40 10.88
N TRP A 115 0.58 9.59 10.40
CA TRP A 115 1.94 9.85 9.89
C TRP A 115 3.06 9.46 10.86
N ASN A 116 2.84 9.61 12.17
CA ASN A 116 3.84 9.41 13.23
C ASN A 116 4.07 7.94 13.61
N ARG A 117 3.34 7.00 13.00
CA ARG A 117 3.51 5.58 13.31
C ARG A 117 4.74 5.02 12.56
N ASN A 118 5.50 4.20 13.28
CA ASN A 118 6.65 3.46 12.74
C ASN A 118 6.17 2.37 11.78
N ASP A 119 6.93 2.13 10.71
CA ASP A 119 6.56 1.22 9.61
C ASP A 119 6.77 -0.25 9.97
N ASN A 120 7.83 -0.52 10.72
CA ASN A 120 8.24 -1.84 11.19
C ASN A 120 7.10 -2.82 11.56
N PRO A 121 6.15 -2.51 12.45
CA PRO A 121 5.10 -3.44 12.86
C PRO A 121 4.05 -3.73 11.78
N PHE A 122 4.03 -2.99 10.67
CA PHE A 122 3.01 -3.12 9.64
C PHE A 122 3.36 -4.15 8.57
N LEU A 123 4.63 -4.55 8.43
CA LEU A 123 5.03 -5.61 7.52
C LEU A 123 4.29 -6.93 7.85
N GLU A 124 4.37 -7.38 9.10
CA GLU A 124 3.68 -8.61 9.53
C GLU A 124 2.16 -8.51 9.31
N LYS A 125 1.58 -7.34 9.56
CA LYS A 125 0.13 -7.10 9.41
C LYS A 125 -0.32 -7.14 7.95
N LEU A 126 0.51 -6.67 7.02
CA LEU A 126 0.24 -6.73 5.59
C LEU A 126 0.39 -8.14 5.05
N LEU A 127 1.37 -8.90 5.56
CA LEU A 127 1.68 -10.24 5.08
C LEU A 127 0.87 -11.35 5.75
N LYS A 128 0.28 -11.11 6.92
CA LYS A 128 -0.50 -12.10 7.70
C LYS A 128 -1.53 -12.90 6.88
N PRO A 129 -2.28 -12.33 5.92
CA PRO A 129 -3.26 -13.09 5.14
C PRO A 129 -2.65 -14.15 4.23
N PHE A 130 -1.37 -14.03 3.86
CA PHE A 130 -0.73 -14.90 2.88
C PHE A 130 0.04 -16.03 3.58
N LYS A 131 -0.23 -17.26 3.16
CA LYS A 131 0.40 -18.47 3.74
C LYS A 131 1.77 -18.76 3.13
N LEU A 132 1.90 -18.64 1.80
CA LEU A 132 3.11 -18.93 1.04
C LEU A 132 3.73 -17.61 0.56
N LEU A 133 4.89 -17.26 1.10
CA LEU A 133 5.60 -16.04 0.75
C LEU A 133 6.87 -16.37 -0.04
N GLY A 134 7.09 -15.66 -1.15
CA GLY A 134 8.27 -15.65 -2.01
C GLY A 134 9.34 -14.69 -1.53
N ILE A 135 9.85 -13.89 -2.46
CA ILE A 135 10.80 -12.82 -2.16
C ILE A 135 10.00 -11.59 -1.74
N ILE A 136 10.35 -10.99 -0.60
CA ILE A 136 9.75 -9.75 -0.13
C ILE A 136 10.78 -8.64 -0.18
N PHE A 137 10.45 -7.55 -0.87
CA PHE A 137 11.25 -6.33 -0.94
C PHE A 137 10.63 -5.29 -0.02
N ALA A 138 11.42 -4.74 0.91
CA ALA A 138 10.92 -3.70 1.81
C ALA A 138 11.97 -2.65 2.12
N ASP A 139 11.51 -1.42 2.33
CA ASP A 139 12.38 -0.33 2.72
C ASP A 139 12.95 -0.50 4.12
N LYS A 140 14.05 0.23 4.35
CA LYS A 140 14.78 0.30 5.63
C LYS A 140 13.89 0.70 6.84
N GLY A 141 12.72 1.29 6.62
CA GLY A 141 11.70 1.53 7.64
C GLY A 141 11.12 0.25 8.25
N TYR A 142 11.10 -0.84 7.49
CA TYR A 142 10.60 -2.15 7.91
C TYR A 142 11.68 -3.06 8.50
N LEU A 143 12.92 -2.58 8.63
CA LEU A 143 14.04 -3.36 9.13
C LEU A 143 13.80 -3.81 10.58
N SER A 144 13.62 -5.11 10.79
CA SER A 144 13.34 -5.70 12.11
C SER A 144 13.71 -7.17 12.16
N ARG A 145 14.35 -7.59 13.26
CA ARG A 145 14.66 -9.02 13.53
C ARG A 145 13.42 -9.91 13.41
N LYS A 146 12.30 -9.46 14.00
CA LYS A 146 11.02 -10.17 13.97
C LYS A 146 10.48 -10.31 12.55
N ASN A 147 10.57 -9.25 11.73
CA ASN A 147 10.10 -9.27 10.35
C ASN A 147 10.86 -10.29 9.49
N PHE A 148 12.19 -10.39 9.63
CA PHE A 148 12.97 -11.44 8.94
C PHE A 148 12.51 -12.84 9.35
N GLN A 149 12.35 -13.08 10.65
CA GLN A 149 11.89 -14.38 11.13
C GLN A 149 10.47 -14.70 10.68
N PHE A 150 9.57 -13.72 10.68
CA PHE A 150 8.19 -13.85 10.23
C PHE A 150 8.09 -14.29 8.76
N CYS A 151 8.95 -13.74 7.89
CA CYS A 151 9.00 -14.11 6.48
C CYS A 151 9.60 -15.50 6.29
N MET A 152 10.70 -15.79 7.01
CA MET A 152 11.36 -17.10 6.96
C MET A 152 10.44 -18.23 7.40
N ASN A 153 9.65 -18.03 8.45
CA ASN A 153 8.66 -19.00 8.94
C ASN A 153 7.55 -19.31 7.92
N ARG A 154 7.43 -18.54 6.84
CA ARG A 154 6.48 -18.75 5.72
C ARG A 154 7.19 -19.08 4.41
N ASN A 155 8.41 -19.61 4.50
CA ASN A 155 9.27 -19.97 3.36
C ASN A 155 9.61 -18.79 2.43
N GLY A 156 9.54 -17.56 2.95
CA GLY A 156 9.85 -16.33 2.22
C GLY A 156 11.16 -15.68 2.65
N GLY A 157 11.79 -14.97 1.73
CA GLY A 157 13.03 -14.22 1.97
C GLY A 157 12.77 -12.73 2.01
N LEU A 158 13.06 -12.07 3.13
CA LEU A 158 12.96 -10.61 3.24
C LEU A 158 14.28 -9.97 2.81
N PHE A 159 14.23 -9.07 1.82
CA PHE A 159 15.34 -8.24 1.39
C PHE A 159 15.05 -6.79 1.75
N CYS A 160 15.83 -6.29 2.69
CA CYS A 160 15.74 -4.94 3.23
C CYS A 160 17.15 -4.39 3.52
N PRO A 161 17.49 -3.16 3.09
CA PRO A 161 18.80 -2.58 3.38
C PRO A 161 19.04 -2.38 4.88
N PHE A 162 20.21 -2.80 5.37
CA PHE A 162 20.56 -2.65 6.79
C PHE A 162 20.97 -1.21 7.14
N LYS A 163 20.61 -0.75 8.34
CA LYS A 163 21.01 0.58 8.88
C LYS A 163 22.47 0.57 9.31
N LYS A 164 23.15 1.72 9.22
CA LYS A 164 24.49 1.90 9.79
C LYS A 164 24.43 1.59 11.29
N GLY A 165 25.35 0.76 11.79
CA GLY A 165 25.35 0.29 13.19
C GLY A 165 24.47 -0.94 13.46
N SER A 166 23.87 -1.56 12.44
CA SER A 166 23.18 -2.85 12.62
C SER A 166 24.20 -3.94 12.98
N THR A 167 23.85 -4.81 13.93
CA THR A 167 24.71 -5.90 14.41
C THR A 167 24.19 -7.27 13.98
N ALA A 168 25.10 -8.23 13.82
CA ALA A 168 24.77 -9.62 13.48
C ALA A 168 24.03 -10.39 14.60
N ASN A 169 23.91 -9.81 15.79
CA ASN A 169 23.29 -10.48 16.93
C ASN A 169 21.79 -10.75 16.64
N PRO A 170 21.36 -12.03 16.59
CA PRO A 170 20.01 -12.40 16.20
C PRO A 170 18.94 -12.12 17.27
N LYS A 171 19.30 -12.04 18.57
CA LYS A 171 18.33 -11.94 19.69
C LYS A 171 17.12 -12.88 19.48
N SER A 172 17.38 -14.18 19.34
CA SER A 172 16.40 -15.24 19.09
C SER A 172 15.74 -15.28 17.70
N ASN A 173 16.20 -14.47 16.73
CA ASN A 173 15.71 -14.49 15.35
C ASN A 173 16.86 -14.88 14.40
N PRO A 174 17.13 -16.17 14.17
CA PRO A 174 18.27 -16.63 13.37
C PRO A 174 18.26 -16.12 11.92
N ALA A 175 17.07 -15.92 11.33
CA ALA A 175 16.92 -15.38 9.98
C ALA A 175 17.62 -14.01 9.79
N TRP A 176 17.64 -13.19 10.84
CA TRP A 176 18.36 -11.91 10.84
C TRP A 176 19.85 -12.08 10.64
N LYS A 177 20.48 -13.02 11.36
CA LYS A 177 21.93 -13.24 11.30
C LYS A 177 22.35 -13.71 9.91
N PHE A 178 21.55 -14.60 9.29
CA PHE A 178 21.78 -15.05 7.94
C PHE A 178 21.71 -13.89 6.94
N ALA A 179 20.62 -13.13 6.94
CA ALA A 179 20.45 -11.99 6.04
C ALA A 179 21.51 -10.90 6.26
N PHE A 180 21.90 -10.62 7.50
CA PHE A 180 22.95 -9.66 7.82
C PHE A 180 24.32 -10.12 7.30
N ASN A 181 24.64 -11.40 7.45
CA ASN A 181 25.88 -11.96 6.92
C ASN A 181 25.91 -11.93 5.39
N LEU A 182 24.78 -12.23 4.74
CA LEU A 182 24.65 -12.12 3.29
C LEU A 182 24.86 -10.67 2.83
N TYR A 183 24.21 -9.71 3.47
CA TYR A 183 24.39 -8.29 3.21
C TYR A 183 25.85 -7.84 3.40
N LYS A 184 26.54 -8.31 4.45
CA LYS A 184 27.92 -7.89 4.75
C LYS A 184 28.96 -8.55 3.84
N LYS A 185 28.83 -9.85 3.56
CA LYS A 185 29.80 -10.63 2.78
C LYS A 185 29.57 -10.52 1.27
N CYS A 186 28.31 -10.54 0.86
CA CYS A 186 27.90 -10.55 -0.55
C CYS A 186 26.97 -9.36 -0.82
N ASN A 187 27.40 -8.16 -0.46
CA ASN A 187 26.58 -6.95 -0.58
C ASN A 187 26.07 -6.72 -2.01
N TRP A 188 26.91 -7.00 -3.01
CA TRP A 188 26.55 -6.82 -4.42
C TRP A 188 25.37 -7.72 -4.82
N ILE A 189 25.40 -9.02 -4.50
CA ILE A 189 24.29 -9.96 -4.74
C ILE A 189 23.05 -9.52 -3.99
N TYR A 190 23.20 -9.15 -2.71
CA TYR A 190 22.08 -8.76 -1.87
C TYR A 190 21.37 -7.52 -2.43
N MET A 191 22.15 -6.53 -2.85
CA MET A 191 21.62 -5.30 -3.44
C MET A 191 21.06 -5.56 -4.83
N ASP A 192 21.68 -6.39 -5.65
CA ASP A 192 21.16 -6.79 -6.97
C ASP A 192 19.76 -7.40 -6.86
N ILE A 193 19.57 -8.35 -5.94
CA ILE A 193 18.25 -8.90 -5.63
C ILE A 193 17.30 -7.80 -5.14
N TYR A 194 17.73 -6.95 -4.19
CA TYR A 194 16.89 -5.86 -3.68
C TYR A 194 16.47 -4.85 -4.77
N HIS A 195 17.32 -4.60 -5.76
CA HIS A 195 17.07 -3.68 -6.85
C HIS A 195 16.09 -4.22 -7.91
N GLN A 196 15.76 -5.52 -7.90
CA GLN A 196 14.65 -6.09 -8.70
C GLN A 196 13.27 -5.51 -8.34
N ARG A 197 13.19 -4.69 -7.28
CA ARG A 197 11.99 -3.93 -6.92
C ARG A 197 11.66 -2.84 -7.96
N TYR A 198 12.62 -2.40 -8.78
CA TYR A 198 12.46 -1.31 -9.75
C TYR A 198 12.18 -1.81 -11.17
#